data_AF-A0A2P2KNL6-F1
#
_entry.id   AF-A0A2P2KNL6-F1
#
_cell.length_a   1.000
_cell.length_b   1.000
_cell.length_c   1.000
_cell.angle_alpha   90.00
_cell.angle_beta   90.00
_cell.angle_gamma   90.00
#
_symmetry.space_group_name_H-M   'P 1'
#
loop_
_entity.id
_entity.type
_entity.pdbx_description
1 polymer ?
#
loop_
_entity_poly.entity_id
_entity_poly.type
_entity_poly.pdbx_seq_one_letter_code
_entity_poly.pdbx_strand_id
1 'polypeptide(L)'
;MATGSDRIAVEVCKGVNGLDKVVLREARGRSVEVYLYGAHVTSWKNDNGEELLFLSNKAIFKPPKAIRGGIPICFPQFASHGSLEQHGFARNRLWSIDNDPPPFPVVSTSRTFIDLILRPTEDDLKIWPHRWNA
;
A
#
# COMPACT_ATOMS: atom_id res chain seq x y z
N MET A 1 -10.63 21.55 28.19
CA MET A 1 -9.50 20.68 27.82
C MET A 1 -10.08 19.34 27.43
N ALA A 2 -10.21 19.08 26.12
CA ALA A 2 -10.73 17.80 25.64
C ALA A 2 -9.59 16.77 25.72
N THR A 3 -9.85 15.68 26.45
CA THR A 3 -8.98 14.51 26.58
C THR A 3 -8.70 13.96 25.18
N GLY A 4 -7.43 13.98 24.77
CA GLY A 4 -7.00 13.37 23.52
C GLY A 4 -7.31 11.88 23.57
N SER A 5 -8.28 11.44 22.77
CA SER A 5 -8.44 10.03 22.43
C SER A 5 -7.08 9.52 21.98
N ASP A 6 -6.56 8.49 22.65
CA ASP A 6 -5.37 7.78 22.21
C ASP A 6 -5.71 7.14 20.86
N ARG A 7 -5.38 7.84 19.77
CA ARG A 7 -5.63 7.34 18.42
C ARG A 7 -4.59 6.26 18.15
N ILE A 8 -5.07 5.06 17.83
CA ILE A 8 -4.23 3.96 17.38
C ILE A 8 -3.39 4.46 16.19
N ALA A 9 -2.07 4.36 16.31
CA ALA A 9 -1.13 4.87 15.30
C ALA A 9 -1.22 4.10 13.97
N VAL A 10 -1.51 2.79 14.04
CA VAL A 10 -1.67 1.91 12.88
C VAL A 10 -2.96 1.11 13.02
N GLU A 11 -3.94 1.39 12.18
CA GLU A 11 -5.25 0.76 12.20
C GLU A 11 -5.47 -0.08 10.94
N VAL A 12 -5.82 -1.36 11.08
CA VAL A 12 -6.25 -2.21 9.97
C VAL A 12 -7.77 -2.18 9.91
N CYS A 13 -8.34 -1.77 8.78
CA CYS A 13 -9.78 -1.66 8.61
C CYS A 13 -10.24 -1.93 7.17
N LYS A 14 -11.55 -2.01 6.97
CA LYS A 14 -12.16 -2.20 5.65
C LYS A 14 -12.33 -0.84 4.96
N GLY A 15 -11.85 -0.76 3.72
CA GLY A 15 -12.00 0.38 2.83
C GLY A 15 -13.16 0.23 1.84
N VAL A 16 -13.05 0.91 0.71
CA VAL A 16 -14.03 0.86 -0.38
C VAL A 16 -14.19 -0.58 -0.87
N ASN A 17 -15.45 -1.00 -1.09
CA ASN A 17 -15.81 -2.36 -1.50
C ASN A 17 -15.31 -3.48 -0.56
N GLY A 18 -15.03 -3.16 0.70
CA GLY A 18 -14.59 -4.15 1.68
C GLY A 18 -13.15 -4.65 1.50
N LEU A 19 -12.34 -3.98 0.68
CA LEU A 19 -10.91 -4.27 0.59
C LEU A 19 -10.21 -3.87 1.89
N ASP A 20 -9.27 -4.69 2.34
CA ASP A 20 -8.45 -4.37 3.51
C ASP A 20 -7.49 -3.22 3.21
N LYS A 21 -7.42 -2.28 4.16
CA LYS A 21 -6.48 -1.19 4.16
C LYS A 21 -5.88 -1.00 5.55
N VAL A 22 -4.73 -0.35 5.57
CA VAL A 22 -4.10 0.17 6.76
C VAL A 22 -4.19 1.69 6.75
N VAL A 23 -4.49 2.27 7.90
CA VAL A 23 -4.42 3.70 8.10
C VAL A 23 -3.38 4.02 9.16
N LEU A 24 -2.36 4.76 8.76
CA LEU A 24 -1.28 5.23 9.61
C LEU A 24 -1.57 6.67 10.04
N ARG A 25 -1.39 6.97 11.32
CA ARG A 25 -1.68 8.29 11.92
C ARG A 25 -0.55 8.72 12.85
N GLU A 26 -0.03 9.91 12.63
CA GLU A 26 0.90 10.54 13.56
C GLU A 26 0.20 11.52 14.50
N ALA A 27 0.83 11.81 15.64
CA ALA A 27 0.30 12.68 16.69
C ALA A 27 -0.05 14.11 16.19
N ARG A 28 0.62 14.59 15.15
CA ARG A 28 0.39 15.92 14.56
C ARG A 28 -0.71 15.94 13.49
N GLY A 29 -1.51 14.89 13.36
CA GLY A 29 -2.65 14.83 12.44
C GLY A 29 -2.32 14.34 11.03
N ARG A 30 -1.04 14.17 10.69
CA ARG A 30 -0.61 13.53 9.43
C ARG A 30 -1.14 12.12 9.36
N SER A 31 -1.56 11.69 8.18
CA SER A 31 -2.03 10.33 7.99
C SER A 31 -1.81 9.80 6.58
N VAL A 32 -1.74 8.49 6.46
CA VAL A 32 -1.59 7.77 5.19
C VAL A 32 -2.59 6.63 5.15
N GLU A 33 -3.23 6.40 4.01
CA GLU A 33 -4.04 5.20 3.76
C GLU A 33 -3.37 4.32 2.71
N VAL A 34 -3.21 3.03 3.03
CA VAL A 34 -2.57 2.03 2.16
C VAL A 34 -3.49 0.83 2.02
N TYR A 35 -3.93 0.52 0.80
CA TYR A 35 -4.68 -0.72 0.55
C TYR A 35 -3.71 -1.90 0.46
N LEU A 36 -4.06 -3.03 1.10
CA LEU A 36 -3.29 -4.26 0.96
C LEU A 36 -3.33 -4.81 -0.47
N TYR A 37 -4.38 -4.49 -1.22
CA TYR A 37 -4.41 -4.72 -2.65
C TYR A 37 -3.45 -3.75 -3.35
N GLY A 38 -2.37 -4.31 -3.91
CA GLY A 38 -1.31 -3.61 -4.62
C GLY A 38 -0.30 -2.87 -3.74
N ALA A 39 -0.36 -3.03 -2.40
CA ALA A 39 0.36 -2.18 -1.43
C ALA A 39 0.21 -0.69 -1.79
N HIS A 40 -1.01 -0.31 -2.14
CA HIS A 40 -1.27 0.90 -2.90
C HIS A 40 -1.59 2.06 -1.95
N VAL A 41 -0.71 3.05 -1.89
CA VAL A 41 -0.95 4.27 -1.11
C VAL A 41 -2.00 5.12 -1.82
N THR A 42 -3.16 5.32 -1.21
CA THR A 42 -4.30 6.02 -1.82
C THR A 42 -4.58 7.40 -1.24
N SER A 43 -4.03 7.71 -0.06
CA SER A 43 -4.19 9.01 0.59
C SER A 43 -2.94 9.33 1.40
N TRP A 44 -2.54 10.60 1.40
CA TRP A 44 -1.55 11.15 2.30
C TRP A 44 -1.97 12.57 2.69
N LYS A 45 -2.27 12.78 3.97
CA LYS A 45 -2.67 14.06 4.52
C LYS A 45 -1.59 14.70 5.37
N ASN A 46 -1.43 16.00 5.23
CA ASN A 46 -0.58 16.80 6.11
C ASN A 46 -1.23 17.04 7.49
N ASP A 47 -0.58 17.84 8.32
CA ASP A 47 -1.05 18.25 9.66
C ASP A 47 -2.32 19.12 9.63
N ASN A 48 -2.60 19.78 8.52
CA ASN A 48 -3.85 20.52 8.28
C ASN A 48 -4.98 19.62 7.74
N GLY A 49 -4.72 18.33 7.48
CA GLY A 49 -5.68 17.40 6.89
C GLY A 49 -5.86 17.54 5.37
N GLU A 50 -5.03 18.34 4.71
CA GLU A 50 -5.05 18.55 3.27
C GLU A 50 -4.49 17.32 2.55
N GLU A 51 -5.21 16.86 1.53
CA GLU A 51 -4.80 15.71 0.71
C GLU A 51 -3.66 16.09 -0.23
N LEU A 52 -2.56 15.34 -0.19
CA LEU A 52 -1.35 15.58 -0.97
C LEU A 52 -1.27 14.68 -2.21
N LEU A 53 -2.06 13.59 -2.26
CA LEU A 53 -2.06 12.66 -3.38
C LEU A 53 -3.32 12.84 -4.23
N PHE A 54 -3.13 12.93 -5.54
CA PHE A 54 -4.24 12.79 -6.47
C PHE A 54 -4.73 11.34 -6.49
N LEU A 55 -6.01 11.14 -6.23
CA LEU A 55 -6.70 9.89 -6.46
C LEU A 55 -7.87 10.13 -7.42
N SER A 56 -8.03 9.29 -8.43
CA SER A 56 -9.10 9.50 -9.41
C SER A 56 -10.47 9.26 -8.78
N ASN A 57 -11.41 10.18 -8.99
CA ASN A 57 -12.82 9.95 -8.64
C ASN A 57 -13.48 8.79 -9.42
N LYS A 58 -12.83 8.29 -10.47
CA LYS A 58 -13.21 7.11 -11.25
C LYS A 58 -12.37 5.88 -10.89
N ALA A 59 -11.61 5.92 -9.80
CA ALA A 59 -10.83 4.77 -9.34
C ALA A 59 -11.74 3.59 -9.02
N ILE A 60 -11.35 2.40 -9.49
CA ILE A 60 -12.07 1.15 -9.23
C ILE A 60 -11.30 0.39 -8.16
N PHE A 61 -11.90 0.24 -6.99
CA PHE A 61 -11.37 -0.55 -5.87
C PHE A 61 -11.88 -1.99 -5.97
N LYS A 62 -11.48 -2.69 -7.04
CA LYS A 62 -11.92 -4.06 -7.28
C LYS A 62 -10.88 -4.84 -8.08
N PRO A 63 -10.33 -5.95 -7.54
CA PRO A 63 -9.51 -6.86 -8.33
C PRO A 63 -10.26 -7.37 -9.58
N PRO A 64 -9.56 -7.65 -10.69
CA PRO A 64 -8.09 -7.60 -10.84
C PRO A 64 -7.57 -6.24 -11.33
N LYS A 65 -8.38 -5.18 -11.37
CA LYS A 65 -7.95 -3.88 -11.91
C LYS A 65 -7.10 -3.11 -10.90
N ALA A 66 -6.04 -2.44 -11.35
CA ALA A 66 -5.22 -1.57 -10.50
C ALA A 66 -5.99 -0.30 -10.10
N ILE A 67 -5.72 0.23 -8.90
CA ILE A 67 -6.30 1.49 -8.43
C ILE A 67 -5.67 2.66 -9.21
N ARG A 68 -6.48 3.65 -9.60
CA ARG A 68 -6.02 4.80 -10.40
C ARG A 68 -5.74 6.02 -9.53
N GLY A 69 -4.50 6.50 -9.57
CA GLY A 69 -3.99 7.59 -8.72
C GLY A 69 -3.21 7.03 -7.53
N GLY A 70 -2.87 7.87 -6.56
CA GLY A 70 -2.02 7.49 -5.43
C GLY A 70 -0.62 7.08 -5.89
N ILE A 71 -0.03 6.09 -5.22
CA ILE A 71 1.32 5.58 -5.50
C ILE A 71 1.22 4.09 -5.91
N PRO A 72 1.11 3.77 -7.22
CA PRO A 72 1.12 2.40 -7.70
C PRO A 72 2.54 1.80 -7.77
N ILE A 73 2.70 0.54 -7.39
CA ILE A 73 3.94 -0.22 -7.58
C ILE A 73 4.00 -0.78 -9.01
N CYS A 74 5.09 -0.49 -9.72
CA CYS A 74 5.37 -1.08 -11.04
C CYS A 74 6.45 -2.15 -10.87
N PHE A 75 6.07 -3.42 -10.86
CA PHE A 75 6.99 -4.54 -10.68
C PHE A 75 6.41 -5.83 -11.27
N PRO A 76 7.23 -6.66 -11.95
CA PRO A 76 8.69 -6.51 -12.15
C PRO A 76 9.09 -5.70 -13.39
N GLN A 77 8.13 -5.03 -14.03
CA GLN A 77 8.31 -4.32 -15.28
C GLN A 77 7.74 -2.91 -15.17
N PHE A 78 8.34 -1.95 -15.89
CA PHE A 78 7.75 -0.65 -16.12
C PHE A 78 7.16 -0.56 -17.54
N ALA A 79 6.00 0.10 -17.67
CA ALA A 79 5.28 0.24 -18.92
C ALA A 79 5.13 -1.12 -19.64
N SER A 80 5.34 -1.15 -20.95
CA SER A 80 5.30 -2.36 -21.78
C SER A 80 6.70 -2.88 -22.14
N HIS A 81 7.71 -2.65 -21.28
CA HIS A 81 9.10 -3.05 -21.54
C HIS A 81 9.40 -4.55 -21.30
N GLY A 82 8.45 -5.44 -21.59
CA GLY A 82 8.61 -6.89 -21.47
C GLY A 82 7.30 -7.63 -21.75
N SER A 83 7.27 -8.93 -21.47
CA SER A 83 6.16 -9.83 -21.85
C SER A 83 5.00 -9.87 -20.86
N LEU A 84 5.11 -9.17 -19.74
CA LEU A 84 4.08 -9.13 -18.70
C LEU A 84 3.03 -8.05 -18.99
N GLU A 85 1.95 -8.06 -18.21
CA GLU A 85 0.97 -6.97 -18.23
C GLU A 85 1.64 -5.60 -17.98
N GLN A 86 1.01 -4.52 -18.45
CA GLN A 86 1.59 -3.20 -18.35
C GLN A 86 1.89 -2.84 -16.89
N HIS A 87 3.13 -2.44 -16.61
CA HIS A 87 3.68 -2.17 -15.27
C HIS A 87 3.83 -3.41 -14.36
N GLY A 88 3.83 -4.61 -14.93
CA GLY A 88 3.87 -5.86 -14.18
C GLY A 88 2.61 -6.07 -13.33
N PHE A 89 2.66 -7.03 -12.42
CA PHE A 89 1.48 -7.55 -11.73
C PHE A 89 1.39 -7.15 -10.25
N ALA A 90 2.44 -6.57 -9.66
CA ALA A 90 2.50 -6.34 -8.21
C ALA A 90 1.34 -5.48 -7.66
N ARG A 91 0.94 -4.44 -8.40
CA ARG A 91 -0.22 -3.58 -8.09
C ARG A 91 -1.59 -4.27 -8.26
N ASN A 92 -1.60 -5.49 -8.80
CA ASN A 92 -2.78 -6.30 -9.08
C ASN A 92 -2.84 -7.55 -8.18
N ARG A 93 -2.08 -7.56 -7.08
CA ARG A 93 -2.02 -8.67 -6.10
C ARG A 93 -2.36 -8.20 -4.71
N LEU A 94 -2.80 -9.13 -3.86
CA LEU A 94 -2.94 -8.87 -2.43
C LEU A 94 -1.57 -9.03 -1.76
N TRP A 95 -1.18 -8.00 -1.02
CA TRP A 95 -0.01 -7.98 -0.16
C TRP A 95 -0.43 -8.36 1.26
N SER A 96 0.52 -8.83 2.04
CA SER A 96 0.32 -9.11 3.47
C SER A 96 1.12 -8.12 4.31
N ILE A 97 0.63 -7.81 5.50
CA ILE A 97 1.46 -7.15 6.52
C ILE A 97 2.53 -8.15 6.97
N ASP A 98 3.78 -7.74 6.94
CA ASP A 98 4.88 -8.50 7.51
C ASP A 98 5.07 -8.14 8.98
N ASN A 99 4.91 -9.12 9.87
CA ASN A 99 5.06 -8.91 11.31
C ASN A 99 6.49 -9.20 11.79
N ASP A 100 7.33 -9.78 10.94
CA ASP A 100 8.74 -10.07 11.23
C ASP A 100 9.65 -9.58 10.09
N PRO A 101 9.61 -8.28 9.76
CA PRO A 101 10.43 -7.72 8.69
C PRO A 101 11.91 -7.71 9.10
N PRO A 102 12.84 -7.79 8.14
CA PRO A 102 14.25 -7.56 8.44
C PRO A 102 14.45 -6.17 9.04
N PRO A 103 15.47 -5.95 9.89
CA PRO A 103 15.70 -4.66 10.51
C PRO A 103 15.81 -3.54 9.47
N PHE A 104 15.01 -2.49 9.62
CA PHE A 104 15.08 -1.35 8.71
C PHE A 104 16.46 -0.67 8.85
N PRO A 105 17.17 -0.37 7.75
CA PRO A 105 18.56 0.08 7.80
C PRO A 105 18.73 1.48 8.43
N VAL A 106 17.63 2.20 8.66
CA VAL A 106 17.63 3.54 9.24
C VAL A 106 16.79 3.55 10.52
N VAL A 107 17.38 4.00 11.62
CA VAL A 107 16.61 4.24 12.85
C VAL A 107 15.69 5.44 12.61
N SER A 108 14.40 5.17 12.38
CA SER A 108 13.38 6.21 12.34
C SER A 108 12.97 6.57 13.75
N THR A 109 12.79 7.88 14.00
CA THR A 109 12.17 8.36 15.23
C THR A 109 10.65 8.20 15.21
N SER A 110 10.06 7.98 14.03
CA SER A 110 8.63 7.68 13.90
C SER A 110 8.39 6.20 14.17
N ARG A 111 7.45 5.93 15.08
CA ARG A 111 6.97 4.58 15.41
C ARG A 111 5.78 4.16 14.55
N THR A 112 5.43 4.96 13.55
CA THR A 112 4.24 4.75 12.73
C THR A 112 4.68 4.26 11.36
N PHE A 113 4.82 2.95 11.22
CA PHE A 113 5.20 2.30 9.97
C PHE A 113 4.44 0.98 9.80
N ILE A 114 4.43 0.48 8.57
CA ILE A 114 4.02 -0.88 8.24
C ILE A 114 5.01 -1.44 7.24
N ASP A 115 5.27 -2.74 7.35
CA ASP A 115 6.00 -3.50 6.35
C ASP A 115 4.99 -4.35 5.59
N LEU A 116 5.03 -4.28 4.27
CA LEU A 116 4.17 -5.05 3.38
C LEU A 116 5.04 -5.96 2.54
N ILE A 117 4.58 -7.20 2.36
CA ILE A 117 5.29 -8.21 1.58
C ILE A 117 4.36 -8.87 0.56
N LEU A 118 4.83 -8.94 -0.68
CA LEU A 118 4.28 -9.72 -1.77
C LEU A 118 5.05 -11.04 -1.87
N ARG A 119 4.37 -12.13 -1.51
CA ARG A 119 4.90 -13.49 -1.66
C ARG A 119 4.51 -14.04 -3.04
N PRO A 120 5.44 -14.65 -3.79
CA PRO A 120 5.12 -15.26 -5.07
C PRO A 120 4.05 -16.35 -4.91
N THR A 121 3.06 -16.34 -5.80
CA THR A 121 2.12 -17.45 -5.94
C THR A 121 2.58 -18.40 -7.05
N GLU A 122 2.00 -19.61 -7.11
CA GLU A 122 2.25 -20.52 -8.23
C GLU A 122 1.91 -19.89 -9.59
N ASP A 123 0.86 -19.06 -9.64
CA ASP A 123 0.46 -18.37 -10.87
C ASP A 123 1.45 -17.28 -11.28
N ASP A 124 2.05 -16.57 -10.32
CA ASP A 124 3.08 -15.58 -10.62
C ASP A 124 4.35 -16.27 -11.16
N LEU A 125 4.72 -17.42 -10.59
CA LEU A 125 5.88 -18.20 -11.04
C LEU A 125 5.69 -18.80 -12.44
N LYS A 126 4.44 -19.04 -12.89
CA LYS A 126 4.14 -19.48 -14.26
C LYS A 126 4.43 -18.38 -15.29
N ILE A 127 4.10 -17.13 -14.95
CA ILE A 127 4.25 -15.99 -15.89
C ILE A 127 5.61 -15.30 -15.77
N TRP A 128 6.26 -15.41 -14.61
CA TRP A 128 7.59 -14.87 -14.35
C TRP A 128 8.36 -15.87 -13.46
N PRO A 129 9.19 -16.76 -14.03
CA PRO A 129 9.78 -17.89 -13.29
C PRO A 129 11.07 -17.52 -12.54
N HIS A 130 11.03 -16.42 -11.79
CA HIS A 130 12.10 -15.99 -10.90
C HIS A 130 11.64 -16.13 -9.45
N ARG A 131 12.54 -16.23 -8.48
CA ARG A 131 12.14 -16.11 -7.06
C ARG A 131 12.38 -14.68 -6.63
N TRP A 132 11.39 -14.07 -5.98
CA TRP A 132 11.48 -12.74 -5.39
C TRP A 132 10.71 -12.68 -4.07
N ASN A 133 11.14 -11.79 -3.19
CA ASN A 133 10.32 -11.24 -2.12
C ASN A 133 10.32 -9.74 -2.38
N ALA A 134 9.14 -9.15 -2.59
CA ALA A 134 8.97 -7.74 -2.94
C ALA A 134 8.04 -7.06 -1.94
#